data_AF-A0A8T4WXK6-F1
#
_entry.id   AF-A0A8T4WXK6-F1
#
_cell.length_a   1.000
_cell.length_b   1.000
_cell.length_c   1.000
_cell.angle_alpha   90.00
_cell.angle_beta   90.00
_cell.angle_gamma   90.00
#
_symmetry.space_group_name_H-M   'P 1'
#
loop_
_entity.id
_entity.type
_entity.pdbx_description
1 polymer ?
#
loop_
_entity_poly.entity_id
_entity_poly.type
_entity_poly.pdbx_seq_one_letter_code
_entity_poly.pdbx_strand_id
1 'polypeptide(L)' 'MIGAEVIQSIPWYVKLGIAMLVLFWLARDITKQGMGNKYRWGWTILFIVGYFLWSIIGIAILTAAYLIWSRLLYSPA' A
#
# COMPACT_ATOMS: atom_id res chain seq x y z
N MET A 1 14.51 -15.09 -16.80
CA MET A 1 13.30 -14.48 -17.38
C MET A 1 11.98 -14.95 -16.75
N ILE A 2 11.99 -15.74 -15.66
CA ILE A 2 10.78 -16.39 -15.10
C ILE A 2 9.89 -15.44 -14.27
N GLY A 3 10.40 -14.29 -13.82
CA GLY A 3 9.67 -13.43 -12.86
C GLY A 3 8.53 -12.58 -13.44
N ALA A 4 8.64 -12.13 -14.70
CA ALA A 4 7.65 -11.22 -15.29
C ALA A 4 6.37 -11.94 -15.74
N GLU A 5 6.51 -13.16 -16.27
CA GLU A 5 5.40 -13.99 -16.75
C GLU A 5 4.49 -14.45 -15.61
N VAL A 6 5.09 -14.75 -14.44
CA VAL A 6 4.34 -15.12 -13.23
C VAL A 6 3.53 -13.93 -12.70
N ILE A 7 4.04 -12.70 -12.78
CA ILE A 7 3.30 -11.50 -12.34
C ILE A 7 2.14 -11.17 -13.30
N GLN A 8 2.30 -11.50 -14.58
CA GLN A 8 1.24 -11.36 -15.58
C GLN A 8 0.20 -12.47 -15.51
N SER A 9 0.56 -13.69 -15.06
CA SER A 9 -0.38 -14.80 -14.88
C SER A 9 -1.28 -14.66 -13.66
N ILE A 10 -0.95 -13.77 -12.71
CA ILE A 10 -1.82 -13.47 -11.57
C ILE A 10 -3.12 -12.83 -12.09
N PRO A 11 -4.29 -13.46 -11.87
CA PRO A 11 -5.56 -12.94 -12.33
C PRO A 11 -5.87 -11.57 -11.70
N TRP A 12 -6.53 -10.69 -12.46
CA TRP A 12 -6.85 -9.33 -12.03
C TRP A 12 -7.66 -9.28 -10.72
N TYR A 13 -8.51 -10.28 -10.47
CA TYR A 13 -9.30 -10.38 -9.23
C TYR A 13 -8.43 -10.73 -8.00
N VAL A 14 -7.34 -11.50 -8.18
CA VAL A 14 -6.37 -11.75 -7.11
C VAL A 14 -5.59 -10.47 -6.79
N LYS A 15 -5.20 -9.71 -7.82
CA LYS A 15 -4.55 -8.42 -7.65
C LYS A 15 -5.43 -7.42 -6.88
N LEU A 16 -6.75 -7.42 -7.16
CA LEU A 16 -7.74 -6.66 -6.40
C LEU A 16 -7.87 -7.14 -4.95
N GLY A 17 -7.91 -8.44 -4.71
CA GLY A 17 -7.96 -8.99 -3.34
C GLY A 17 -6.76 -8.57 -2.50
N ILE A 18 -5.55 -8.61 -3.09
CA ILE A 18 -4.32 -8.12 -2.45
C ILE A 18 -4.40 -6.61 -2.19
N ALA A 19 -4.86 -5.82 -3.16
CA ALA A 19 -5.03 -4.38 -2.99
C ALA A 19 -6.01 -4.04 -1.85
N MET A 20 -7.15 -4.75 -1.77
CA MET A 20 -8.12 -4.56 -0.68
C MET A 20 -7.54 -4.95 0.68
N LEU A 21 -6.78 -6.04 0.77
CA LEU A 21 -6.10 -6.44 2.01
C LEU A 21 -5.09 -5.39 2.47
N VAL A 22 -4.30 -4.85 1.54
CA VAL A 22 -3.31 -3.80 1.83
C VAL A 22 -4.01 -2.51 2.28
N LEU A 23 -5.05 -2.07 1.58
CA LEU A 23 -5.84 -0.90 1.96
C LEU A 23 -6.54 -1.08 3.32
N PHE A 24 -7.09 -2.27 3.58
CA PHE A 24 -7.71 -2.58 4.86
C PHE A 24 -6.68 -2.56 6.00
N TRP A 25 -5.52 -3.17 5.79
CA TRP A 25 -4.42 -3.16 6.75
C TRP A 25 -3.96 -1.73 7.05
N LEU A 26 -3.78 -0.92 6.01
CA LEU A 26 -3.41 0.48 6.11
C LEU A 26 -4.46 1.28 6.90
N ALA A 27 -5.74 1.13 6.58
CA ALA A 27 -6.82 1.80 7.29
C ALA A 27 -6.85 1.42 8.78
N ARG A 28 -6.66 0.14 9.11
CA ARG A 28 -6.57 -0.35 10.49
C ARG A 28 -5.36 0.25 11.22
N ASP A 29 -4.20 0.26 10.58
CA ASP A 29 -2.96 0.76 11.16
C ASP A 29 -3.03 2.28 11.43
N ILE A 30 -3.49 3.05 10.45
CA ILE A 30 -3.70 4.51 10.56
C ILE A 30 -4.70 4.84 11.68
N THR A 31 -5.77 4.05 11.82
CA THR A 31 -6.75 4.22 12.90
C THR A 31 -6.13 3.95 14.27
N LYS A 32 -5.25 2.95 14.38
CA LYS A 32 -4.53 2.65 15.63
C LYS A 32 -3.50 3.73 15.98
N GLN A 33 -2.86 4.34 14.99
CA GLN A 33 -1.86 5.40 15.21
C GLN A 33 -2.49 6.78 15.49
N GLY A 34 -3.82 6.90 15.51
CA GLY A 34 -4.50 8.18 15.76
C GLY A 34 -4.24 9.23 14.69
N MET A 35 -3.89 8.80 13.46
CA MET A 35 -3.58 9.71 12.36
C MET A 35 -4.82 10.48 11.91
N GLY A 36 -4.64 11.79 11.69
CA GLY A 36 -5.71 12.65 11.18
C GLY A 36 -6.23 12.17 9.83
N ASN A 37 -7.55 12.25 9.63
CA ASN A 37 -8.27 11.73 8.46
C ASN A 37 -7.67 12.19 7.11
N LYS A 38 -7.07 13.39 7.06
CA LYS A 38 -6.37 13.94 5.89
C LYS A 38 -5.22 13.06 5.40
N TYR A 39 -4.42 12.50 6.32
CA TYR A 39 -3.30 11.63 5.96
C TYR A 39 -3.76 10.23 5.54
N ARG A 40 -4.89 9.76 6.09
CA ARG A 40 -5.52 8.50 5.69
C ARG A 40 -5.89 8.48 4.22
N TRP A 41 -6.57 9.53 3.77
CA TRP A 41 -6.97 9.66 2.38
C TRP A 41 -5.77 9.88 1.45
N GLY A 42 -4.76 10.65 1.87
CA GLY A 42 -3.52 10.84 1.12
C GLY A 42 -2.82 9.52 0.79
N TRP A 43 -2.59 8.67 1.81
CA TRP A 43 -1.94 7.37 1.58
C TRP A 43 -2.81 6.38 0.82
N THR A 44 -4.12 6.39 1.02
CA THR A 44 -5.07 5.56 0.26
C THR A 44 -5.02 5.89 -1.23
N ILE A 45 -5.04 7.17 -1.59
CA ILE A 45 -4.96 7.62 -2.99
C ILE A 45 -3.60 7.25 -3.58
N LEU A 46 -2.50 7.49 -2.87
CA LEU A 46 -1.16 7.09 -3.31
C LEU A 46 -1.08 5.59 -3.62
N PHE A 47 -1.62 4.75 -2.73
CA PHE A 47 -1.67 3.29 -2.93
C PHE A 47 -2.46 2.87 -4.15
N ILE A 48 -3.62 3.49 -4.39
CA ILE A 48 -4.44 3.23 -5.58
C ILE A 48 -3.65 3.62 -6.84
N VAL A 49 -3.04 4.81 -6.85
CA VAL A 49 -2.24 5.30 -7.99
C VAL A 49 -1.03 4.39 -8.25
N GLY A 50 -0.29 4.01 -7.22
CA GLY A 50 0.86 3.11 -7.37
C GLY A 50 0.48 1.70 -7.81
N TYR A 51 -0.69 1.20 -7.38
CA TYR A 51 -1.23 -0.06 -7.88
C TYR A 51 -1.53 -0.01 -9.38
N PHE A 52 -2.19 1.05 -9.85
CA PHE A 52 -2.53 1.21 -11.27
C PHE A 52 -1.30 1.46 -12.15
N LEU A 53 -0.30 2.20 -11.67
CA LEU A 53 0.90 2.53 -12.45
C LEU A 53 1.91 1.37 -12.49
N TRP A 54 2.16 0.70 -11.38
CA TRP A 54 3.33 -0.20 -11.21
C TRP A 54 2.96 -1.62 -10.72
N SER A 55 1.67 -1.98 -10.70
CA SER A 55 1.20 -3.29 -10.25
C SER A 55 1.71 -3.63 -8.83
N ILE A 56 2.03 -4.91 -8.55
CA ILE A 56 2.48 -5.39 -7.23
C ILE A 56 3.75 -4.68 -6.74
N ILE A 57 4.66 -4.31 -7.65
CA ILE A 57 5.91 -3.64 -7.32
C ILE A 57 5.62 -2.24 -6.75
N GLY A 58 4.65 -1.52 -7.34
CA GLY A 58 4.22 -0.21 -6.85
C GLY A 58 3.64 -0.27 -5.44
N ILE A 59 2.82 -1.29 -5.15
CA ILE A 59 2.30 -1.54 -3.80
C ILE A 59 3.45 -1.78 -2.82
N ALA A 60 4.44 -2.60 -3.17
CA ALA A 60 5.56 -2.91 -2.29
C ALA A 60 6.38 -1.66 -1.93
N ILE A 61 6.69 -0.82 -2.93
CA ILE A 61 7.42 0.44 -2.72
C ILE A 61 6.62 1.40 -1.83
N LEU A 62 5.32 1.57 -2.11
CA LEU A 62 4.47 2.47 -1.31
C LEU A 62 4.26 1.97 0.11
N THR A 63 4.20 0.65 0.31
CA THR A 63 4.14 0.06 1.65
C THR A 63 5.42 0.33 2.43
N ALA A 64 6.58 0.16 1.79
CA ALA A 64 7.86 0.50 2.40
C ALA A 64 7.96 2.00 2.73
N ALA A 65 7.56 2.88 1.82
CA ALA A 65 7.52 4.33 2.04
C ALA A 65 6.57 4.71 3.19
N TYR A 66 5.39 4.10 3.25
CA TYR A 66 4.43 4.29 4.34
C TYR A 66 5.02 3.85 5.69
N LEU A 67 5.65 2.67 5.77
CA LEU A 67 6.27 2.17 6.99
C LEU A 67 7.42 3.05 7.48
N ILE A 68 8.24 3.56 6.55
CA ILE A 68 9.33 4.49 6.86
C ILE A 68 8.74 5.79 7.41
N TRP A 69 7.73 6.34 6.75
CA TRP A 69 7.06 7.58 7.15
C TRP A 69 6.33 7.45 8.50
N SER A 70 5.59 6.35 8.71
CA SER A 70 4.89 6.10 9.97
C SER A 70 5.87 5.91 11.12
N ARG A 71 7.01 5.26 10.89
CA ARG A 71 8.06 5.13 11.92
C ARG A 71 8.80 6.44 12.19
N LEU A 72 9.05 7.26 11.18
CA LEU A 72 9.79 8.53 11.34
C LEU A 72 8.95 9.67 11.92
N LEU A 73 7.64 9.76 11.63
CA LEU A 73 6.79 10.83 12.19
C LEU A 73 6.06 10.45 13.48
N TYR A 74 5.78 9.16 13.70
CA TYR A 74 4.97 8.71 14.83
C TYR A 74 5.72 7.82 15.83
N SER A 75 6.99 7.51 15.58
CA SER A 75 7.91 7.12 16.66
C SER A 75 8.63 8.38 17.10
N PRO A 76 8.17 9.09 18.15
CA PRO A 76 8.97 10.14 18.74
C PRO A 76 10.23 9.48 19.29
N ALA A 77 11.36 9.79 18.67
CA ALA A 77 12.62 9.94 19.40
C ALA A 77 12.69 11.40 19.84
#